data_AF-A0A845E3P3-F1
#
_entry.id   AF-A0A845E3P3-F1
#
_cell.length_a   1.000
_cell.length_b   1.000
_cell.length_c   1.000
_cell.angle_alpha   90.00
_cell.angle_beta   90.00
_cell.angle_gamma   90.00
#
_symmetry.space_group_name_H-M   'P 1'
#
loop_
_entity.id
_entity.type
_entity.pdbx_description
1 polymer ?
#
loop_
_entity_poly.entity_id
_entity_poly.type
_entity_poly.pdbx_seq_one_letter_code
_entity_poly.pdbx_strand_id
1 'polypeptide(L)' 'MKHVMEALRKREAEEKLPVIRMEIDYELVTLHDAMIAGDVEQMKKTKRRLSELRKQLIEWSI' A
#
# COMPACT_ATOMS: atom_id res chain seq x y z
N MET A 1 25.83 -5.54 -16.54
CA MET A 1 24.89 -6.26 -15.65
C MET A 1 24.12 -5.34 -14.69
N LYS A 2 24.74 -4.34 -14.02
CA LYS A 2 24.03 -3.41 -13.12
C LYS A 2 22.83 -2.69 -13.77
N HIS A 3 23.00 -2.15 -14.98
CA HIS A 3 21.93 -1.44 -15.69
C HIS A 3 20.73 -2.32 -16.07
N VAL A 4 20.95 -3.63 -16.28
CA VAL A 4 19.86 -4.57 -16.58
C VAL A 4 19.03 -4.84 -15.33
N MET A 5 19.68 -5.00 -14.18
CA MET A 5 19.00 -5.19 -12.89
C MET A 5 18.22 -3.94 -12.46
N GLU A 6 18.78 -2.75 -12.69
CA GLU A 6 18.10 -1.47 -12.43
C GLU A 6 16.86 -1.28 -13.30
N ALA A 7 16.95 -1.61 -14.60
CA ALA A 7 15.83 -1.55 -15.52
C ALA A 7 14.70 -2.54 -15.16
N LEU A 8 15.06 -3.76 -14.73
CA LEU A 8 14.10 -4.76 -14.26
C LEU A 8 13.39 -4.28 -12.99
N ARG A 9 14.12 -3.80 -11.98
CA ARG A 9 13.54 -3.29 -10.74
C ARG A 9 12.62 -2.09 -10.99
N LYS A 10 12.99 -1.20 -11.92
CA LYS A 10 12.15 -0.06 -12.30
C LYS A 10 10.82 -0.50 -12.91
N ARG A 11 10.85 -1.49 -13.80
CA ARG A 11 9.62 -2.05 -14.40
C ARG A 11 8.73 -2.71 -13.35
N GLU A 12 9.31 -3.48 -12.42
CA GLU A 12 8.55 -4.07 -11.32
C GLU A 12 7.90 -3.00 -10.43
N ALA A 13 8.59 -1.89 -10.17
CA ALA A 13 8.04 -0.76 -9.44
C ALA A 13 6.88 -0.10 -10.19
N GLU A 14 7.01 0.11 -11.51
CA GLU A 14 5.95 0.66 -12.37
C GLU A 14 4.68 -0.20 -12.35
N GLU A 15 4.82 -1.52 -12.25
CA GLU A 15 3.70 -2.47 -12.16
C GLU A 15 3.09 -2.52 -10.74
N LYS A 16 3.91 -2.48 -9.68
CA LYS A 16 3.44 -2.64 -8.28
C LYS A 16 2.88 -1.37 -7.66
N LEU A 17 3.49 -0.21 -7.92
CA LEU A 17 3.11 1.05 -7.28
C LEU A 17 1.63 1.43 -7.49
N PRO A 18 1.03 1.29 -8.70
CA PRO A 18 -0.38 1.59 -8.89
C PRO A 18 -1.29 0.69 -8.05
N VAL A 19 -0.96 -0.60 -7.94
CA VAL A 19 -1.74 -1.57 -7.15
C VAL A 19 -1.65 -1.24 -5.66
N ILE A 20 -0.45 -0.95 -5.16
CA ILE A 20 -0.25 -0.56 -3.75
C ILE A 20 -1.03 0.72 -3.43
N ARG A 21 -1.04 1.71 -4.32
CA ARG A 21 -1.82 2.95 -4.14
C ARG A 21 -3.32 2.66 -4.11
N MET A 22 -3.81 1.85 -5.04
CA MET A 22 -5.22 1.43 -5.06
C MET A 22 -5.63 0.70 -3.78
N GLU A 23 -4.78 -0.20 -3.26
CA GLU A 23 -5.04 -0.87 -1.97
C GLU A 23 -5.04 0.12 -0.79
N ILE A 24 -4.16 1.12 -0.80
CA ILE A 24 -4.16 2.19 0.21
C ILE A 24 -5.48 2.98 0.16
N ASP A 25 -5.91 3.40 -1.04
CA ASP A 25 -7.16 4.15 -1.21
C ASP A 25 -8.35 3.34 -0.70
N TYR A 26 -8.40 2.04 -1.01
CA TYR A 26 -9.43 1.13 -0.52
C TYR A 26 -9.43 0.99 1.01
N GLU A 27 -8.26 0.78 1.62
CA GLU A 27 -8.16 0.65 3.07
C GLU A 27 -8.47 1.99 3.78
N LEU A 28 -8.20 3.14 3.17
CA LEU A 28 -8.61 4.43 3.72
C LEU A 28 -10.13 4.61 3.72
N VAL A 29 -10.83 4.19 2.66
CA VAL A 29 -12.30 4.15 2.63
C VAL A 29 -12.82 3.22 3.73
N THR A 30 -12.25 2.02 3.83
CA THR A 30 -12.63 1.05 4.86
C THR A 30 -12.41 1.60 6.27
N LEU A 31 -11.31 2.33 6.50
CA LEU A 31 -11.04 2.97 7.78
C LEU A 31 -12.07 4.03 8.13
N HIS A 32 -12.40 4.86 7.14
CA HIS A 32 -13.41 5.91 7.29
C HIS A 32 -14.76 5.32 7.68
N ASP A 33 -15.21 4.27 7.01
CA ASP A 33 -16.49 3.63 7.31
C ASP A 33 -16.49 2.96 8.69
N ALA A 34 -15.39 2.30 9.06
CA ALA A 34 -15.23 1.73 10.40
C ALA A 34 -15.24 2.81 11.50
N MET A 35 -14.66 3.98 11.22
CA MET A 35 -14.70 5.13 12.13
C MET A 35 -16.12 5.68 12.31
N ILE A 36 -16.91 5.76 11.24
CA ILE A 36 -18.33 6.17 11.31
C ILE A 36 -19.14 5.14 12.09
N ALA A 37 -18.92 3.85 11.86
CA ALA A 37 -19.62 2.76 12.53
C ALA A 37 -19.18 2.53 13.98
N GLY A 38 -18.08 3.14 14.42
CA GLY A 38 -17.48 2.87 15.73
C GLY A 38 -16.88 1.46 15.85
N ASP A 39 -16.57 0.80 14.73
CA ASP A 39 -16.00 -0.55 14.71
C ASP A 39 -14.50 -0.51 15.00
N VAL A 40 -14.17 -0.58 16.29
CA VAL A 40 -12.80 -0.51 16.80
C VAL A 40 -11.93 -1.66 16.28
N GLU A 41 -12.50 -2.84 16.03
CA GLU A 41 -11.73 -3.99 15.57
C GLU A 41 -11.36 -3.84 14.09
N GLN A 42 -12.32 -3.44 13.26
CA GLN A 42 -12.05 -3.12 11.86
C GLN A 42 -11.06 -1.95 11.73
N MET A 43 -11.18 -0.92 12.57
CA MET A 43 -10.21 0.18 12.62
C MET A 43 -8.78 -0.31 12.92
N LYS A 44 -8.60 -1.23 13.87
CA LYS A 44 -7.27 -1.79 14.19
C LYS A 44 -6.71 -2.60 13.03
N LYS A 45 -7.54 -3.46 12.43
CA LYS A 45 -7.16 -4.31 11.29
C LYS A 45 -6.72 -3.46 10.09
N THR A 46 -7.54 -2.49 9.71
CA THR A 46 -7.26 -1.60 8.58
C THR A 46 -6.02 -0.73 8.83
N LYS A 47 -5.83 -0.19 10.04
CA LYS A 47 -4.59 0.56 10.39
C LYS A 47 -3.34 -0.31 10.29
N ARG A 48 -3.42 -1.58 10.68
CA ARG A 48 -2.32 -2.54 10.51
C ARG A 48 -2.01 -2.76 9.04
N ARG A 49 -3.04 -2.99 8.22
CA ARG A 49 -2.89 -3.17 6.77
C ARG A 49 -2.29 -1.94 6.08
N LEU A 50 -2.78 -0.74 6.41
CA LEU A 50 -2.22 0.53 5.92
C LEU A 50 -0.73 0.69 6.27
N SER A 51 -0.31 0.25 7.46
CA SER A 51 1.10 0.27 7.86
C SER A 51 1.97 -0.66 7.00
N GLU A 52 1.46 -1.85 6.67
CA GLU A 52 2.13 -2.81 5.78
C GLU A 52 2.21 -2.28 4.34
N LEU A 53 1.12 -1.70 3.83
CA LEU A 53 1.08 -1.09 2.49
C LEU A 53 2.00 0.11 2.38
N ARG A 54 2.08 0.95 3.42
CA ARG A 54 3.02 2.07 3.47
C ARG A 54 4.48 1.60 3.37
N LYS A 55 4.85 0.50 4.02
CA LYS A 55 6.21 -0.06 3.92
C LYS A 55 6.51 -0.49 2.48
N GLN A 56 5.58 -1.20 1.84
CA GLN A 56 5.71 -1.59 0.45
C GLN A 56 5.79 -0.37 -0.47
N LEU A 57 4.95 0.65 -0.25
CA LEU A 57 4.99 1.88 -1.04
C LEU A 57 6.38 2.53 -0.97
N ILE A 58 6.97 2.64 0.23
CA ILE A 58 8.33 3.19 0.40
C ILE A 58 9.37 2.30 -0.29
N GLU A 59 9.29 0.99 -0.15
CA GLU A 59 10.21 0.04 -0.78
C GLU A 59 10.23 0.15 -2.31
N TRP A 60 9.05 0.31 -2.93
CA TRP A 60 8.90 0.37 -4.38
C TRP A 60 8.99 1.79 -4.96
N SER A 61 9.05 2.84 -4.14
CA SER A 61 9.14 4.24 -4.61
C SER A 61 10.58 4.73 -4.83
N ILE A 62 11.59 3.87 -4.62
CA ILE A 62 13.03 4.22 -4.64
C ILE A 62 13.69 3.73 -5.93
#